data_AF-A0A399ZWM4-F1
#
_entry.id   AF-A0A399ZWM4-F1
#
_cell.length_a   1.000
_cell.length_b   1.000
_cell.length_c   1.000
_cell.angle_alpha   90.00
_cell.angle_beta   90.00
_cell.angle_gamma   90.00
#
_symmetry.space_group_name_H-M   'P 1'
#
loop_
_entity.id
_entity.type
_entity.pdbx_description
1 polymer ?
#
loop_
_entity_poly.entity_id
_entity_poly.type
_entity_poly.pdbx_seq_one_letter_code
_entity_poly.pdbx_strand_id
1 'polypeptide(L)'
;MYSIILDAAGPAILIVFGVIFGGLLSALILLVETLLLWRLRWASLGRSFLGALLANVASGILGFLWFSVYLVRAESPGLIFYAGSFVLSILVEAGVLMLLKRAARQENWRASLIVNTASYALIWVAVLIWRVSQGA
;
A
#
# COMPACT_ATOMS: atom_id res chain seq x y z
N MET A 1 26.01 -29.93 7.65
CA MET A 1 25.32 -29.81 6.34
C MET A 1 23.83 -29.51 6.49
N TYR A 2 23.11 -30.12 7.45
CA TYR A 2 21.72 -29.73 7.78
C TYR A 2 21.56 -28.30 8.32
N SER A 3 22.56 -27.76 9.03
CA SER A 3 22.54 -26.38 9.56
C SER A 3 22.52 -25.32 8.46
N ILE A 4 23.33 -25.48 7.40
CA ILE A 4 23.44 -24.50 6.29
C ILE A 4 22.12 -24.43 5.49
N ILE A 5 21.43 -25.56 5.31
CA ILE A 5 20.14 -25.59 4.61
C ILE A 5 19.05 -24.90 5.45
N LEU A 6 19.03 -25.10 6.77
CA LEU A 6 18.10 -24.41 7.67
C LEU A 6 18.42 -22.91 7.81
N ASP A 7 19.70 -22.53 7.87
CA ASP A 7 20.17 -21.14 7.93
C ASP A 7 19.88 -20.37 6.64
N ALA A 8 19.95 -21.03 5.47
CA ALA A 8 19.58 -20.43 4.19
C ALA A 8 18.07 -20.48 3.91
N ALA A 9 17.36 -21.50 4.41
CA ALA A 9 15.92 -21.66 4.21
C ALA A 9 15.11 -20.64 5.02
N GLY A 10 15.56 -20.24 6.20
CA GLY A 10 14.87 -19.23 7.03
C GLY A 10 14.60 -17.92 6.28
N PRO A 11 15.63 -17.25 5.74
CA PRO A 11 15.45 -16.03 4.94
C PRO A 11 14.61 -16.26 3.68
N ALA A 12 14.82 -17.37 2.97
CA ALA A 12 14.09 -17.67 1.73
C ALA A 12 12.58 -17.86 1.99
N ILE A 13 12.20 -18.57 3.05
CA ILE A 13 10.80 -18.78 3.44
C ILE A 13 10.14 -17.45 3.81
N LEU A 14 10.83 -16.59 4.56
CA LEU A 14 10.32 -15.26 4.92
C LEU A 14 10.10 -14.36 3.70
N ILE A 15 11.02 -14.40 2.73
CA ILE A 15 10.88 -13.65 1.47
C ILE A 15 9.67 -14.16 0.68
N VAL A 16 9.54 -15.48 0.51
CA VAL A 16 8.42 -16.06 -0.25
C VAL A 16 7.08 -15.75 0.41
N PHE A 17 6.96 -15.93 1.73
CA PHE A 17 5.74 -15.58 2.46
C PHE A 17 5.45 -14.08 2.39
N GLY A 18 6.46 -13.23 2.55
CA GLY A 18 6.31 -11.77 2.47
C GLY A 18 5.83 -11.32 1.10
N VAL A 19 6.37 -11.89 0.01
CA VAL A 19 5.97 -11.60 -1.37
C VAL A 19 4.54 -12.07 -1.63
N ILE A 20 4.18 -13.29 -1.24
CA ILE A 20 2.83 -13.82 -1.45
C ILE A 20 1.81 -13.01 -0.66
N PHE A 21 2.05 -12.82 0.64
CA PHE A 21 1.14 -12.07 1.51
C PHE A 21 1.00 -10.61 1.06
N GLY A 22 2.13 -9.95 0.75
CA GLY A 22 2.14 -8.60 0.22
C GLY A 22 1.39 -8.48 -1.10
N GLY A 23 1.60 -9.42 -2.02
CA GLY A 23 0.90 -9.46 -3.31
C GLY A 23 -0.61 -9.63 -3.16
N LEU A 24 -1.06 -10.53 -2.27
CA LEU A 24 -2.48 -10.73 -1.97
C LEU A 24 -3.11 -9.49 -1.34
N LEU A 25 -2.42 -8.85 -0.38
CA LEU A 25 -2.89 -7.62 0.25
C LEU A 25 -2.97 -6.47 -0.77
N SER A 26 -1.95 -6.32 -1.64
CA SER A 26 -1.97 -5.32 -2.72
C SER A 26 -3.11 -5.57 -3.71
N ALA A 27 -3.39 -6.81 -4.07
CA ALA A 27 -4.52 -7.14 -4.95
C ALA A 27 -5.87 -6.79 -4.30
N LEU A 28 -6.01 -7.05 -2.99
CA LEU A 28 -7.21 -6.67 -2.24
C LEU A 28 -7.38 -5.15 -2.14
N ILE A 29 -6.30 -4.43 -1.85
CA ILE A 29 -6.28 -2.96 -1.85
C ILE A 29 -6.71 -2.45 -3.22
N LEU A 30 -6.05 -2.88 -4.29
CA LEU A 30 -6.37 -2.48 -5.66
C LEU A 30 -7.86 -2.68 -5.98
N LEU A 31 -8.45 -3.81 -5.58
CA LEU A 31 -9.86 -4.09 -5.76
C LEU A 31 -10.74 -3.09 -4.99
N VAL A 32 -10.44 -2.86 -3.72
CA VAL A 32 -11.20 -1.93 -2.86
C VAL A 32 -11.13 -0.51 -3.40
N GLU A 33 -9.94 -0.03 -3.77
CA GLU A 33 -9.75 1.30 -4.32
C GLU A 33 -10.49 1.49 -5.64
N THR A 34 -10.42 0.49 -6.52
CA THR A 34 -11.19 0.46 -7.78
C THR A 34 -12.68 0.61 -7.52
N LEU A 35 -13.21 -0.16 -6.58
CA LEU A 35 -14.63 -0.13 -6.21
C LEU A 35 -15.01 1.21 -5.57
N LEU A 36 -14.17 1.77 -4.70
CA LEU A 36 -14.42 3.06 -4.07
C LEU A 36 -14.42 4.19 -5.09
N LEU A 37 -13.42 4.27 -5.97
CA LEU A 37 -13.38 5.27 -7.04
C LEU A 37 -14.61 5.16 -7.95
N TRP A 38 -15.01 3.94 -8.32
CA TRP A 38 -16.22 3.71 -9.09
C TRP A 38 -17.49 4.14 -8.33
N ARG A 39 -17.61 3.83 -7.04
CA ARG A 39 -18.76 4.20 -6.19
C ARG A 39 -18.84 5.70 -5.92
N LEU A 40 -17.70 6.37 -5.81
CA LEU A 40 -17.59 7.83 -5.74
C LEU A 40 -17.90 8.51 -7.09
N ARG A 41 -18.23 7.73 -8.12
CA ARG A 41 -18.52 8.19 -9.49
C ARG A 41 -17.36 8.98 -10.10
N TRP A 42 -16.13 8.67 -9.68
CA TRP A 42 -14.93 9.35 -10.17
C TRP A 42 -14.74 9.12 -11.68
N ALA A 43 -14.88 7.87 -12.12
CA ALA A 43 -14.85 7.46 -13.52
C ALA A 43 -15.60 6.12 -13.76
N SER A 44 -15.57 5.62 -15.00
CA SER A 44 -16.01 4.26 -15.33
C SER A 44 -15.13 3.21 -14.65
N LEU A 45 -15.65 2.00 -14.44
CA LEU A 45 -14.94 0.94 -13.71
C LEU A 45 -13.52 0.69 -14.23
N GLY A 46 -13.33 0.61 -15.55
CA GLY A 46 -12.01 0.40 -16.15
C GLY A 46 -11.04 1.57 -15.95
N ARG A 47 -11.54 2.82 -15.95
CA ARG A 47 -10.71 3.99 -15.63
C ARG A 47 -10.39 4.07 -14.14
N SER A 48 -11.34 3.72 -13.28
CA SER A 48 -11.10 3.61 -11.83
C SER A 48 -10.05 2.55 -11.51
N PHE A 49 -10.12 1.39 -12.18
CA PHE A 49 -9.11 0.34 -12.07
C PHE A 49 -7.73 0.83 -12.51
N LEU A 50 -7.64 1.47 -13.68
CA LEU A 50 -6.37 2.03 -14.16
C LEU A 50 -5.82 3.10 -13.21
N GLY A 51 -6.69 3.97 -12.69
CA GLY A 51 -6.31 4.99 -11.71
C GLY A 51 -5.73 4.38 -10.44
N ALA A 52 -6.46 3.45 -9.82
CA ALA A 52 -6.00 2.73 -8.63
C ALA A 52 -4.71 1.94 -8.91
N LEU A 53 -4.60 1.26 -10.06
CA LEU A 53 -3.41 0.50 -10.44
C LEU A 53 -2.17 1.39 -10.54
N LEU A 54 -2.29 2.51 -11.27
CA LEU A 54 -1.19 3.46 -11.42
C LEU A 54 -0.81 4.11 -10.08
N ALA A 55 -1.79 4.45 -9.25
CA ALA A 55 -1.57 5.03 -7.93
C ALA A 55 -0.86 4.04 -7.00
N ASN A 56 -1.29 2.78 -6.94
CA ASN A 56 -0.65 1.74 -6.14
C ASN A 56 0.76 1.43 -6.61
N VAL A 57 0.99 1.34 -7.92
CA VAL A 57 2.35 1.12 -8.47
C VAL A 57 3.26 2.28 -8.09
N ALA A 58 2.82 3.52 -8.28
CA ALA A 58 3.59 4.70 -7.93
C ALA A 58 3.87 4.78 -6.41
N SER A 59 2.84 4.52 -5.60
CA SER A 59 2.95 4.50 -4.13
C SER A 59 3.84 3.35 -3.64
N GLY A 60 3.81 2.19 -4.29
CA GLY A 60 4.68 1.06 -3.99
C GLY A 60 6.14 1.37 -4.25
N ILE A 61 6.46 2.00 -5.39
CA ILE A 61 7.83 2.44 -5.73
C ILE A 61 8.32 3.47 -4.70
N LEU A 62 7.53 4.51 -4.43
CA LEU A 62 7.91 5.56 -3.50
C LEU A 62 7.95 5.07 -2.05
N GLY A 63 7.05 4.17 -1.67
CA GLY A 63 7.04 3.50 -0.38
C GLY A 63 8.28 2.63 -0.18
N PHE A 64 8.72 1.90 -1.22
CA PHE A 64 9.97 1.14 -1.17
C PHE A 64 11.19 2.05 -0.97
N LEU A 65 11.26 3.18 -1.67
CA LEU A 65 12.32 4.18 -1.48
C LEU A 65 12.26 4.84 -0.09
N TRP A 66 11.07 5.15 0.40
CA TRP A 66 10.87 5.69 1.74
C TRP A 66 11.30 4.70 2.83
N PHE A 67 10.98 3.42 2.64
CA PHE A 67 11.35 2.33 3.55
C PHE A 67 12.85 1.98 3.51
N SER A 68 13.52 2.10 2.36
CA SER A 68 14.95 1.84 2.27
C SER A 68 15.79 2.83 3.09
N VAL A 69 15.38 4.11 3.15
CA VAL A 69 15.99 5.12 4.04
C VAL A 69 15.94 4.67 5.50
N TYR A 70 14.85 4.04 5.90
CA TYR A 70 14.69 3.50 7.24
C TYR A 70 15.58 2.27 7.49
N LEU A 71 15.66 1.34 6.53
CA LEU A 71 16.54 0.17 6.64
C LEU A 71 18.01 0.55 6.87
N VAL A 72 18.47 1.66 6.29
CA VAL A 72 19.84 2.17 6.47
C VAL A 72 20.09 2.71 7.88
N ARG A 73 19.06 3.20 8.59
CA ARG A 73 19.20 3.79 9.93
C ARG A 73 19.16 2.78 11.07
N ALA A 74 18.75 1.53 10.83
CA ALA A 74 18.66 0.46 11.83
C ALA A 74 17.83 0.80 13.11
N GLU A 75 17.05 1.87 13.09
CA GLU A 75 16.14 2.24 14.18
C GLU A 75 14.81 1.52 14.03
N SER A 76 13.83 1.69 14.93
CA SER A 76 12.44 1.24 14.73
C SER A 76 11.61 2.36 14.07
N PRO A 77 10.64 2.08 13.16
CA PRO A 77 9.94 3.14 12.46
C PRO A 77 8.99 3.81 13.46
N GLY A 78 9.26 5.08 13.78
CA GLY A 78 8.41 5.86 14.68
C GLY A 78 7.10 6.32 14.01
N LEU A 79 6.20 6.91 14.81
CA LEU A 79 4.90 7.42 14.33
C LEU A 79 5.03 8.39 13.13
N ILE A 80 6.08 9.21 13.12
CA ILE A 80 6.37 10.16 12.03
C ILE A 80 6.57 9.43 10.70
N PHE A 81 7.22 8.26 10.71
CA PHE A 81 7.46 7.48 9.50
C PHE A 81 6.16 6.95 8.90
N TYR A 82 5.26 6.42 9.74
CA TYR A 82 3.95 5.94 9.31
C TYR A 82 3.05 7.08 8.84
N ALA A 83 3.02 8.19 9.58
CA ALA A 83 2.29 9.40 9.17
C ALA A 83 2.82 9.95 7.83
N GLY A 84 4.14 9.96 7.65
CA GLY A 84 4.78 10.34 6.40
C GLY A 84 4.39 9.42 5.24
N SER A 85 4.35 8.11 5.47
CA SER A 85 3.93 7.13 4.45
C SER A 85 2.48 7.35 4.02
N PHE A 86 1.59 7.62 4.97
CA PHE A 86 0.17 7.90 4.71
C PHE A 86 -0.02 9.19 3.93
N VAL A 87 0.68 10.26 4.31
CA VAL A 87 0.63 11.53 3.56
C VAL A 87 1.18 11.32 2.15
N LEU A 88 2.32 10.64 2.02
CA LEU A 88 2.94 10.37 0.73
C LEU A 88 1.99 9.60 -0.21
N SER A 89 1.29 8.59 0.29
CA SER A 89 0.35 7.83 -0.55
C SER A 89 -0.84 8.68 -1.01
N ILE A 90 -1.41 9.53 -0.15
CA ILE A 90 -2.46 10.50 -0.55
C ILE A 90 -1.95 11.42 -1.66
N LEU A 91 -0.73 11.97 -1.51
CA LEU A 91 -0.14 12.88 -2.48
C LEU A 91 0.05 12.20 -3.84
N VAL A 92 0.56 10.96 -3.83
CA VAL A 92 0.80 10.17 -5.04
C VAL A 92 -0.51 9.87 -5.74
N GLU A 93 -1.50 9.36 -5.02
CA GLU A 93 -2.81 9.03 -5.56
C GLU A 93 -3.50 10.27 -6.12
N ALA A 94 -3.53 11.38 -5.37
CA ALA A 94 -4.13 12.62 -5.84
C ALA A 94 -3.42 13.13 -7.11
N GLY A 95 -2.10 13.01 -7.16
CA GLY A 95 -1.29 13.32 -8.34
C GLY A 95 -1.66 12.46 -9.55
N VAL A 96 -1.71 11.13 -9.38
CA VAL A 96 -2.08 10.19 -10.45
C VAL A 96 -3.49 10.48 -10.98
N LEU A 97 -4.47 10.65 -10.09
CA LEU A 97 -5.85 10.97 -10.48
C LEU A 97 -5.93 12.33 -11.20
N MET A 98 -5.12 13.32 -10.79
CA MET A 98 -5.01 14.60 -11.51
C MET A 98 -4.41 14.45 -12.90
N LEU A 99 -3.46 13.54 -13.12
CA LEU A 99 -2.95 13.26 -14.46
C LEU A 99 -4.02 12.70 -15.39
N LEU A 100 -4.96 11.91 -14.84
CA LEU A 100 -6.07 11.30 -15.60
C LEU A 100 -7.29 12.24 -15.77
N LYS A 101 -7.58 13.10 -14.78
CA LYS A 101 -8.74 14.02 -14.75
C LYS A 101 -8.36 15.39 -14.18
N ARG A 102 -7.56 16.17 -14.93
CA ARG A 102 -6.97 17.47 -14.49
C ARG A 102 -8.00 18.50 -13.99
N ALA A 103 -9.14 18.63 -14.66
CA ALA A 103 -10.14 19.65 -14.34
C ALA A 103 -10.86 19.42 -12.99
N ALA A 104 -10.74 18.22 -12.41
CA ALA A 104 -11.50 17.82 -11.22
C ALA A 104 -10.63 17.81 -9.94
N ARG A 105 -9.80 18.84 -9.74
CA ARG A 105 -8.80 18.88 -8.64
C ARG A 105 -9.38 18.56 -7.26
N GLN A 106 -10.48 19.20 -6.87
CA GLN A 106 -11.11 18.99 -5.56
C GLN A 106 -11.69 17.57 -5.42
N GLU A 107 -12.26 17.04 -6.50
CA GLU A 107 -12.80 15.68 -6.55
C GLU A 107 -11.67 14.65 -6.39
N ASN A 108 -10.54 14.84 -7.09
CA ASN A 108 -9.37 13.96 -7.01
C ASN A 108 -8.75 13.93 -5.61
N TRP A 109 -8.70 15.08 -4.92
CA TRP A 109 -8.25 15.13 -3.52
C TRP A 109 -9.17 14.37 -2.57
N ARG A 110 -10.49 14.60 -2.68
CA ARG A 110 -11.48 13.90 -1.84
C ARG A 110 -11.46 12.40 -2.09
N ALA A 111 -11.41 12.00 -3.37
CA ALA A 111 -11.30 10.61 -3.77
C ALA A 111 -10.03 9.97 -3.21
N SER A 112 -8.87 10.60 -3.41
CA SER A 112 -7.59 10.10 -2.89
C SER A 112 -7.60 9.92 -1.38
N LEU A 113 -8.13 10.88 -0.63
CA LEU A 113 -8.19 10.80 0.82
C LEU A 113 -9.08 9.64 1.29
N ILE A 114 -10.28 9.48 0.73
CA ILE A 114 -11.20 8.39 1.09
C ILE A 114 -10.59 7.02 0.75
N VAL A 115 -10.03 6.89 -0.45
CA VAL A 115 -9.44 5.66 -0.97
C VAL A 115 -8.25 5.25 -0.10
N ASN A 116 -7.31 6.17 0.16
CA ASN A 116 -6.14 5.89 0.99
C ASN A 116 -6.51 5.59 2.45
N THR A 117 -7.50 6.27 3.02
CA THR A 117 -7.99 5.93 4.37
C THR A 117 -8.52 4.50 4.43
N ALA A 118 -9.27 4.05 3.42
CA ALA A 118 -9.76 2.68 3.36
C ALA A 118 -8.62 1.66 3.21
N SER A 119 -7.63 1.94 2.35
CA SER A 119 -6.46 1.08 2.16
C SER A 119 -5.62 0.94 3.42
N TYR A 120 -5.38 2.05 4.13
CA TYR A 120 -4.66 1.99 5.41
C TYR A 120 -5.47 1.29 6.50
N ALA A 121 -6.80 1.44 6.52
CA ALA A 121 -7.64 0.66 7.44
C ALA A 121 -7.52 -0.85 7.17
N LEU A 122 -7.49 -1.28 5.91
CA LEU A 122 -7.27 -2.68 5.54
C LEU A 122 -5.88 -3.18 5.94
N ILE A 123 -4.84 -2.37 5.74
CA ILE A 123 -3.48 -2.69 6.20
C ILE A 123 -3.46 -2.87 7.72
N TRP A 124 -4.08 -1.97 8.47
CA TRP A 124 -4.17 -2.08 9.93
C TRP A 124 -4.92 -3.33 10.38
N VAL A 125 -6.04 -3.67 9.74
CA VAL A 125 -6.77 -4.92 10.01
C VAL A 125 -5.87 -6.13 9.74
N ALA A 126 -5.14 -6.17 8.63
CA ALA A 126 -4.21 -7.25 8.32
C ALA A 126 -3.09 -7.37 9.38
N VAL A 127 -2.54 -6.24 9.82
CA VAL A 127 -1.53 -6.19 10.90
C VAL A 127 -2.10 -6.68 12.22
N LEU A 128 -3.34 -6.30 12.57
CA LEU A 128 -3.99 -6.75 13.80
C LEU A 128 -4.28 -8.26 13.76
N ILE A 129 -4.78 -8.79 12.65
CA ILE A 129 -4.98 -10.24 12.46
C ILE A 129 -3.65 -10.97 12.62
N TRP A 130 -2.59 -10.48 11.98
CA TRP A 130 -1.25 -11.03 12.15
C TRP A 130 -0.80 -11.01 13.60
N ARG A 131 -0.91 -9.87 14.30
CA ARG A 131 -0.53 -9.72 15.70
C ARG A 131 -1.27 -10.71 16.61
N VAL A 132 -2.59 -10.85 16.43
CA VAL A 132 -3.40 -11.80 17.21
C VAL A 132 -3.01 -13.25 16.91
N SER A 133 -2.70 -13.60 15.66
CA SER A 133 -2.25 -14.96 15.30
C SER A 133 -0.89 -15.34 15.89
N GLN A 134 -0.08 -14.35 16.29
CA GLN A 134 1.23 -14.57 16.93
C GLN A 134 1.12 -14.75 18.45
N GLY A 135 -0.09 -14.67 19.02
CA GLY A 135 -0.32 -14.77 20.45
C GLY A 135 -0.17 -13.43 21.16
N ALA A 136 -1.31 -12.85 21.54
CA ALA A 136 -1.42 -12.29 22.87
C ALA A 136 -1.25 -13.41 23.92
#